data_AF-A0A3P7Z2I1-F1
#
_entry.id   AF-A0A3P7Z2I1-F1
#
_cell.length_a   1.000
_cell.length_b   1.000
_cell.length_c   1.000
_cell.angle_alpha   90.00
_cell.angle_beta   90.00
_cell.angle_gamma   90.00
#
_symmetry.space_group_name_H-M   'P 1'
#
loop_
_entity.id
_entity.type
_entity.pdbx_description
1 polymer ?
#
loop_
_entity_poly.entity_id
_entity_poly.type
_entity_poly.pdbx_seq_one_letter_code
_entity_poly.pdbx_strand_id
1 'polypeptide(L)'
;MRFVRRDVFTTAAICLLFVCSSVSSVIKKMWDEEREHLDIMERLAAKHDVPHTIFSPIFSVAAYALGVGTALLGKEGAMACTVAVEELIGQHYNDQLKELLADDPEVHKELLETLTKLRDDELHHHDTGIKYDGPKAPMYDTLKWVIQTGCKGAIFLAEKI
;
A
#
# COMPACT_ATOMS: atom_id res chain seq x y z
N MET A 1 -15.25 -10.70 -2.63
CA MET A 1 -14.09 -9.86 -2.28
C MET A 1 -13.16 -10.63 -1.35
N ARG A 2 -11.87 -10.75 -1.67
CA ARG A 2 -10.85 -11.25 -0.73
C ARG A 2 -10.03 -10.06 -0.27
N PHE A 3 -9.94 -9.83 1.03
CA PHE A 3 -9.14 -8.74 1.58
C PHE A 3 -7.66 -9.15 1.53
N VAL A 4 -6.87 -8.46 0.71
CA VAL A 4 -5.42 -8.58 0.79
C VAL A 4 -4.94 -7.73 1.95
N ARG A 5 -4.25 -8.36 2.91
CA ARG A 5 -3.62 -7.63 4.02
C ARG A 5 -2.55 -6.72 3.45
N ARG A 6 -2.70 -5.41 3.65
CA ARG A 6 -1.66 -4.44 3.32
C ARG A 6 -0.59 -4.46 4.40
N ASP A 7 0.65 -4.68 4.01
CA ASP A 7 1.78 -4.71 4.94
C ASP A 7 2.32 -3.28 5.19
N VAL A 8 2.16 -2.77 6.41
CA VAL A 8 2.72 -1.46 6.85
C VAL A 8 4.25 -1.43 6.92
N PHE A 9 4.89 -2.57 6.66
CA PHE A 9 6.32 -2.78 6.84
C PHE A 9 7.20 -2.00 5.86
N THR A 10 6.71 -1.73 4.65
CA THR A 10 7.44 -0.88 3.67
C THR A 10 7.59 0.54 4.21
N THR A 11 6.48 1.17 4.60
CA THR A 11 6.47 2.55 5.12
C THR A 11 7.17 2.64 6.47
N ALA A 12 7.05 1.61 7.32
CA ALA A 12 7.81 1.53 8.56
C ALA A 12 9.34 1.50 8.31
N ALA A 13 9.80 0.68 7.36
CA ALA A 13 11.22 0.61 6.99
C ALA A 13 11.76 1.94 6.46
N ILE A 14 10.99 2.58 5.57
CA ILE A 14 11.33 3.91 5.03
C ILE A 14 11.36 4.95 6.17
N CYS A 15 10.37 4.95 7.07
CA CYS A 15 10.32 5.87 8.20
C CYS A 15 11.55 5.74 9.11
N LEU A 16 11.98 4.52 9.42
CA LEU A 16 13.14 4.26 10.28
C LEU A 16 14.45 4.81 9.70
N LEU A 17 14.62 4.80 8.37
CA LEU A 17 15.84 5.27 7.72
C LEU A 17 15.86 6.79 7.48
N PHE A 18 14.70 7.46 7.54
CA PHE A 18 14.56 8.89 7.26
C PHE A 18 14.26 9.75 8.48
N VAL A 19 14.39 9.21 9.71
CA VAL A 19 14.06 9.91 10.98
C VAL A 19 14.69 11.31 11.09
N CYS A 20 15.91 11.51 10.59
CA CYS A 20 16.65 12.79 10.66
C CYS A 20 16.65 13.60 9.35
N SER A 21 15.78 13.28 8.39
CA SER A 21 15.71 13.95 7.09
C SER A 21 14.68 15.09 7.04
N SER A 22 14.74 15.92 5.98
CA SER A 22 13.75 16.97 5.72
C SER A 22 12.35 16.43 5.38
N VAL A 23 12.23 15.15 5.03
CA VAL A 23 10.95 14.48 4.71
C VAL A 23 10.43 13.60 5.86
N SER A 24 11.12 13.58 7.01
CA SER A 24 10.80 12.74 8.16
C SER A 24 9.35 12.90 8.64
N SER A 25 8.85 14.13 8.74
CA SER A 25 7.47 14.40 9.18
C SER A 25 6.43 13.88 8.21
N VAL A 26 6.72 13.94 6.91
CA VAL A 26 5.84 13.46 5.83
C VAL A 26 5.76 11.94 5.88
N ILE A 27 6.91 11.27 5.90
CA ILE A 27 6.98 9.80 5.94
C ILE A 27 6.38 9.26 7.24
N LYS A 28 6.61 9.94 8.37
CA LYS A 28 6.00 9.57 9.64
C LYS A 28 4.48 9.68 9.60
N LYS A 29 3.94 10.77 9.03
CA LYS A 29 2.51 10.95 8.87
C LYS A 29 1.92 9.80 8.02
N MET A 30 2.54 9.49 6.89
CA MET A 30 2.12 8.36 6.06
C MET A 30 2.16 7.06 6.85
N TRP A 31 3.23 6.80 7.62
CA TRP A 31 3.32 5.61 8.45
C TRP A 31 2.22 5.51 9.52
N ASP A 32 1.81 6.63 10.12
CA ASP A 32 0.71 6.64 11.09
C ASP A 32 -0.64 6.35 10.40
N GLU A 33 -0.89 6.92 9.21
CA GLU A 33 -2.06 6.64 8.38
C GLU A 33 -2.09 5.16 7.93
N GLU A 34 -0.95 4.61 7.53
CA GLU A 34 -0.79 3.20 7.18
C GLU A 34 -1.18 2.23 8.30
N ARG A 35 -0.86 2.58 9.54
CA ARG A 35 -1.24 1.78 10.70
C ARG A 35 -2.74 1.81 10.94
N GLU A 36 -3.39 2.95 10.70
CA GLU A 36 -4.85 3.05 10.73
C GLU A 36 -5.48 2.19 9.62
N HIS A 37 -4.93 2.23 8.40
CA HIS A 37 -5.41 1.42 7.27
C HIS A 37 -5.33 -0.08 7.59
N LEU A 38 -4.20 -0.55 8.13
CA LEU A 38 -4.04 -1.94 8.54
C LEU A 38 -5.07 -2.34 9.60
N ASP A 39 -5.28 -1.52 10.64
CA ASP A 39 -6.25 -1.80 11.70
C ASP A 39 -7.70 -1.85 11.16
N ILE A 40 -8.06 -0.96 10.24
CA ILE A 40 -9.36 -0.99 9.55
C ILE A 40 -9.50 -2.31 8.78
N MET A 41 -8.49 -2.70 8.00
CA MET A 41 -8.53 -3.90 7.18
C MET A 41 -8.55 -5.19 8.01
N GLU A 42 -7.82 -5.25 9.13
CA GLU A 42 -7.87 -6.39 10.07
C GLU A 42 -9.26 -6.50 10.73
N ARG A 43 -9.87 -5.36 11.11
CA ARG A 43 -11.25 -5.34 11.62
C ARG A 43 -12.27 -5.80 10.58
N LEU A 44 -12.13 -5.36 9.32
CA LEU A 44 -12.99 -5.80 8.22
C LEU A 44 -12.82 -7.29 7.92
N ALA A 45 -11.58 -7.78 7.86
CA ALA A 45 -11.30 -9.20 7.65
C ALA A 45 -11.92 -10.06 8.75
N ALA A 46 -11.80 -9.64 10.02
CA ALA A 46 -12.43 -10.31 11.16
C ALA A 46 -13.97 -10.25 11.10
N LYS A 47 -14.56 -9.09 10.76
CA LYS A 47 -16.03 -8.93 10.63
C LYS A 47 -16.64 -9.85 9.57
N HIS A 48 -15.87 -10.17 8.53
CA HIS A 48 -16.31 -10.94 7.37
C HIS A 48 -15.71 -12.36 7.31
N ASP A 49 -15.10 -12.85 8.40
CA ASP A 49 -14.47 -14.17 8.49
C ASP A 49 -13.50 -14.48 7.33
N VAL A 50 -12.76 -13.45 6.86
CA VAL A 50 -11.81 -13.59 5.76
C VAL A 50 -10.46 -14.07 6.33
N PRO A 51 -10.01 -15.29 5.98
CA PRO A 51 -8.75 -15.81 6.48
C PRO A 51 -7.57 -15.05 5.87
N HIS A 52 -6.50 -14.92 6.65
CA HIS A 52 -5.23 -14.45 6.12
C HIS A 52 -4.55 -15.54 5.27
N THR A 53 -3.86 -15.10 4.22
CA THR A 53 -3.01 -16.00 3.44
C THR A 53 -1.87 -16.55 4.30
N ILE A 54 -1.52 -17.82 4.11
CA ILE A 54 -0.39 -18.44 4.81
C ILE A 54 0.95 -17.78 4.44
N PHE A 55 1.00 -17.04 3.34
CA PHE A 55 2.19 -16.34 2.87
C PHE A 55 2.42 -14.98 3.53
N SER A 56 1.50 -14.51 4.39
CA SER A 56 1.64 -13.19 5.05
C SER A 56 3.02 -12.95 5.66
N PRO A 57 3.64 -13.89 6.42
CA PRO A 57 4.97 -13.65 6.98
C PRO A 57 6.05 -13.40 5.92
N ILE A 58 5.97 -14.08 4.78
CA ILE A 58 6.93 -13.93 3.68
C ILE A 58 6.73 -12.57 2.99
N PHE A 59 5.48 -12.18 2.74
CA PHE A 59 5.17 -10.88 2.14
C PHE A 59 5.55 -9.72 3.05
N SER A 60 5.35 -9.83 4.37
CA SER A 60 5.81 -8.83 5.34
C SER A 60 7.33 -8.64 5.29
N VAL A 61 8.11 -9.72 5.20
CA VAL A 61 9.57 -9.65 5.07
C VAL A 61 9.98 -9.01 3.74
N ALA A 62 9.32 -9.40 2.64
CA ALA A 62 9.58 -8.82 1.32
C ALA A 62 9.28 -7.31 1.28
N ALA A 63 8.15 -6.89 1.87
CA ALA A 63 7.75 -5.50 2.00
C ALA A 63 8.76 -4.68 2.80
N TYR A 64 9.22 -5.20 3.95
CA TYR A 64 10.27 -4.55 4.74
C TYR A 64 11.58 -4.42 3.95
N ALA A 65 12.03 -5.48 3.29
CA ALA A 65 13.25 -5.48 2.49
C ALA A 65 13.17 -4.50 1.32
N LEU A 66 12.00 -4.40 0.67
CA LEU A 66 11.74 -3.41 -0.38
C LEU A 66 11.85 -1.98 0.16
N GLY A 67 11.24 -1.70 1.30
CA GLY A 67 11.32 -0.38 1.95
C GLY A 67 12.76 -0.01 2.33
N VAL A 68 13.53 -0.92 2.93
CA VAL A 68 14.95 -0.70 3.22
C VAL A 68 15.76 -0.48 1.94
N GLY A 69 15.60 -1.34 0.94
CA GLY A 69 16.37 -1.28 -0.30
C GLY A 69 16.15 0.04 -1.06
N THR A 70 14.91 0.47 -1.16
CA THR A 70 14.55 1.73 -1.85
C THR A 70 14.95 2.97 -1.05
N ALA A 71 14.88 2.91 0.28
CA ALA A 71 15.40 3.95 1.16
C ALA A 71 16.92 4.14 1.04
N LEU A 72 17.68 3.04 0.87
CA LEU A 72 19.12 3.10 0.63
C LEU A 72 19.50 3.75 -0.71
N LEU A 73 18.57 3.80 -1.67
CA LEU A 73 18.72 4.56 -2.92
C LEU A 73 18.47 6.06 -2.74
N GLY A 74 18.16 6.52 -1.52
CA GLY A 74 17.89 7.91 -1.20
C GLY A 74 16.40 8.26 -1.19
N LYS A 75 16.11 9.54 -0.98
CA LYS A 75 14.74 10.07 -0.85
C LYS A 75 13.92 9.77 -2.09
N GLU A 76 14.48 9.99 -3.28
CA GLU A 76 13.85 9.74 -4.56
C GLU A 76 13.49 8.25 -4.71
N GLY A 77 14.39 7.34 -4.31
CA GLY A 77 14.14 5.90 -4.34
C GLY A 77 13.01 5.46 -3.40
N ALA A 78 13.01 5.95 -2.16
CA ALA A 78 11.91 5.71 -1.22
C ALA A 78 10.58 6.22 -1.74
N MET A 79 10.56 7.45 -2.28
CA MET A 79 9.34 8.05 -2.83
C MET A 79 8.89 7.36 -4.12
N ALA A 80 9.80 6.85 -4.95
CA ALA A 80 9.45 6.00 -6.10
C ALA A 80 8.78 4.69 -5.67
N CYS A 81 9.24 4.09 -4.57
CA CYS A 81 8.60 2.93 -3.98
C CYS A 81 7.16 3.24 -3.56
N THR A 82 6.98 4.34 -2.83
CA THR A 82 5.65 4.83 -2.44
C THR A 82 4.77 4.99 -3.67
N VAL A 83 5.19 5.76 -4.69
CA VAL A 83 4.40 5.96 -5.92
C VAL A 83 4.00 4.63 -6.56
N ALA A 84 4.94 3.68 -6.68
CA ALA A 84 4.69 2.40 -7.32
C ALA A 84 3.68 1.53 -6.56
N VAL A 85 3.78 1.48 -5.23
CA VAL A 85 2.90 0.68 -4.37
C VAL A 85 1.51 1.32 -4.29
N GLU A 86 1.43 2.62 -4.01
CA GLU A 86 0.14 3.28 -3.75
C GLU A 86 -0.73 3.38 -5.00
N GLU A 87 -0.13 3.50 -6.19
CA GLU A 87 -0.90 3.40 -7.43
C GLU A 87 -1.61 2.04 -7.55
N LEU A 88 -0.95 0.95 -7.15
CA LEU A 88 -1.54 -0.38 -7.23
C LEU A 88 -2.58 -0.63 -6.13
N ILE A 89 -2.32 -0.18 -4.90
CA ILE A 89 -3.27 -0.34 -3.81
C ILE A 89 -4.52 0.51 -4.09
N GLY A 90 -4.34 1.76 -4.53
CA GLY A 90 -5.44 2.61 -4.96
C GLY A 90 -6.25 1.99 -6.11
N GLN A 91 -5.58 1.39 -7.11
CA GLN A 91 -6.26 0.65 -8.16
C GLN A 91 -7.03 -0.56 -7.62
N HIS A 92 -6.44 -1.33 -6.70
CA HIS A 92 -7.08 -2.50 -6.10
C HIS A 92 -8.36 -2.13 -5.34
N TYR A 93 -8.32 -1.09 -4.51
CA TYR A 93 -9.53 -0.60 -3.84
C TYR A 93 -10.56 -0.07 -4.83
N ASN A 94 -10.12 0.60 -5.90
CA ASN A 94 -11.06 1.05 -6.93
C ASN A 94 -11.76 -0.10 -7.65
N ASP A 95 -11.07 -1.22 -7.89
CA ASP A 95 -11.66 -2.40 -8.48
C ASP A 95 -12.62 -3.11 -7.51
N GLN A 96 -12.28 -3.20 -6.22
CA GLN A 96 -13.20 -3.67 -5.17
C GLN A 96 -14.48 -2.82 -5.08
N LEU A 97 -14.34 -1.49 -5.15
CA LEU A 97 -15.49 -0.57 -5.15
C LEU A 97 -16.41 -0.83 -6.35
N LYS A 98 -15.86 -1.07 -7.55
CA LYS A 98 -16.66 -1.42 -8.74
C LYS A 98 -17.41 -2.74 -8.55
N GLU A 99 -16.76 -3.75 -7.97
CA GLU A 99 -17.40 -5.05 -7.69
C GLU A 99 -18.60 -4.88 -6.74
N LEU A 100 -18.41 -4.15 -5.64
CA LEU A 100 -19.48 -3.92 -4.65
C LEU A 100 -20.63 -3.08 -5.20
N LEU A 101 -20.32 -2.08 -6.03
CA LEU A 101 -21.35 -1.26 -6.70
C LEU A 101 -22.16 -2.07 -7.74
N ALA A 102 -21.55 -3.06 -8.37
CA ALA A 102 -22.24 -3.92 -9.34
C ALA A 102 -23.10 -5.01 -8.68
N ASP A 103 -22.82 -5.36 -7.43
CA ASP A 103 -23.57 -6.35 -6.65
C ASP A 103 -24.82 -5.74 -6.01
N ASP A 104 -24.68 -5.03 -4.88
CA ASP A 104 -25.76 -4.29 -4.22
C ASP A 104 -25.20 -3.10 -3.40
N PRO A 105 -25.29 -1.87 -3.93
CA PRO A 105 -24.74 -0.69 -3.26
C PRO A 105 -25.35 -0.37 -1.89
N GLU A 106 -26.63 -0.70 -1.67
CA GLU A 106 -27.31 -0.36 -0.41
C GLU A 106 -26.88 -1.33 0.71
N VAL A 107 -26.72 -2.61 0.38
CA VAL A 107 -26.18 -3.61 1.32
C VAL A 107 -24.73 -3.32 1.67
N HIS A 108 -23.93 -2.86 0.70
CA HIS A 108 -22.49 -2.63 0.88
C HIS A 108 -22.11 -1.20 1.28
N LYS A 109 -23.09 -0.35 1.61
CA LYS A 109 -22.87 1.10 1.84
C LYS A 109 -21.71 1.42 2.78
N GLU A 110 -21.67 0.82 3.96
CA GLU A 110 -20.59 1.06 4.95
C GLU A 110 -19.20 0.67 4.40
N LEU A 111 -19.14 -0.43 3.65
CA LEU A 111 -17.90 -0.93 3.07
C LEU A 111 -17.44 -0.05 1.90
N LEU A 112 -18.39 0.42 1.08
CA LEU A 112 -18.14 1.37 -0.01
C LEU A 112 -17.57 2.69 0.53
N GLU A 113 -18.14 3.23 1.60
CA GLU A 113 -17.66 4.45 2.26
C GLU A 113 -16.24 4.24 2.81
N THR A 114 -15.99 3.10 3.48
CA THR A 114 -14.68 2.79 4.06
C THR A 114 -13.61 2.61 2.99
N LEU A 115 -13.86 1.81 1.95
CA LEU A 115 -12.92 1.58 0.85
C LEU A 115 -12.69 2.84 0.01
N THR A 116 -13.71 3.71 -0.11
CA THR A 116 -13.55 5.01 -0.76
C THR A 116 -12.56 5.89 0.00
N LYS A 117 -12.69 6.00 1.32
CA LYS A 117 -11.72 6.73 2.15
C LYS A 117 -10.31 6.17 1.97
N LEU A 118 -10.15 4.85 2.12
CA LEU A 118 -8.84 4.20 1.99
C LEU A 118 -8.20 4.46 0.62
N ARG A 119 -8.96 4.29 -0.47
CA ARG A 119 -8.49 4.60 -1.84
C ARG A 119 -8.03 6.04 -1.97
N ASP A 120 -8.81 6.99 -1.47
CA ASP A 120 -8.51 8.41 -1.64
C ASP A 120 -7.25 8.80 -0.84
N ASP A 121 -7.05 8.17 0.34
CA ASP A 121 -5.82 8.28 1.13
C ASP A 121 -4.61 7.70 0.36
N GLU A 122 -4.74 6.54 -0.32
CA GLU A 122 -3.66 5.99 -1.17
C GLU A 122 -3.29 6.92 -2.32
N LEU A 123 -4.29 7.51 -2.99
CA LEU A 123 -4.03 8.45 -4.08
C LEU A 123 -3.34 9.71 -3.57
N HIS A 124 -3.66 10.16 -2.36
CA HIS A 124 -2.94 11.25 -1.71
C HIS A 124 -1.47 10.89 -1.38
N HIS A 125 -1.22 9.66 -0.92
CA HIS A 125 0.13 9.15 -0.68
C HIS A 125 0.94 9.01 -1.97
N HIS A 126 0.32 8.50 -3.04
CA HIS A 126 0.89 8.48 -4.39
C HIS A 126 1.32 9.88 -4.84
N ASP A 127 0.42 10.86 -4.76
CA ASP A 127 0.70 12.23 -5.17
C ASP A 127 1.78 12.89 -4.28
N THR A 128 1.83 12.52 -3.01
CA THR A 128 2.91 12.89 -2.10
C THR A 128 4.24 12.32 -2.58
N GLY A 129 4.30 11.05 -2.94
CA GLY A 129 5.51 10.43 -3.53
C GLY A 129 5.98 11.16 -4.79
N ILE A 130 5.06 11.58 -5.66
CA ILE A 130 5.38 12.40 -6.84
C ILE A 130 5.95 13.76 -6.42
N LYS A 131 5.27 14.45 -5.51
CA LYS A 131 5.66 15.78 -5.01
C LYS A 131 7.05 15.78 -4.37
N TYR A 132 7.43 14.70 -3.69
CA TYR A 132 8.73 14.55 -3.04
C TYR A 132 9.76 13.83 -3.93
N ASP A 133 9.67 14.03 -5.25
CA ASP A 133 10.67 13.64 -6.26
C ASP A 133 10.78 12.14 -6.55
N GLY A 134 9.77 11.32 -6.24
CA GLY A 134 9.75 9.89 -6.60
C GLY A 134 10.11 9.62 -8.08
N PRO A 135 9.50 10.31 -9.06
CA PRO A 135 9.84 10.16 -10.48
C PRO A 135 11.28 10.52 -10.87
N LYS A 136 12.05 11.16 -9.97
CA LYS A 136 13.48 11.47 -10.21
C LYS A 136 14.41 10.34 -9.77
N ALA A 137 13.89 9.22 -9.25
CA ALA A 137 14.70 8.07 -8.88
C ALA A 137 15.49 7.55 -10.10
N PRO A 138 16.75 7.11 -9.91
CA PRO A 138 17.49 6.45 -10.98
C PRO A 138 16.73 5.25 -11.52
N MET A 139 16.59 5.16 -12.84
CA MET A 139 15.85 4.08 -13.51
C MET A 139 14.39 3.94 -13.03
N TYR A 140 13.73 5.07 -12.69
CA TYR A 140 12.37 5.10 -12.12
C TYR A 140 11.38 4.15 -12.79
N ASP A 141 11.23 4.18 -14.11
CA ASP A 141 10.27 3.33 -14.82
C ASP A 141 10.56 1.83 -14.62
N THR A 142 11.84 1.45 -14.59
CA THR A 142 12.25 0.07 -14.32
C THR A 142 11.97 -0.30 -12.86
N LEU A 143 12.33 0.56 -11.91
CA LEU A 143 12.07 0.35 -10.50
C LEU A 143 10.57 0.18 -10.23
N LYS A 144 9.76 1.11 -10.74
CA LYS A 144 8.30 1.09 -10.66
C LYS A 144 7.75 -0.20 -11.26
N TRP A 145 8.16 -0.58 -12.46
CA TRP A 145 7.69 -1.80 -13.11
C TRP A 145 8.02 -3.07 -12.31
N VAL A 146 9.23 -3.17 -11.74
CA VAL A 146 9.64 -4.31 -10.90
C VAL A 146 8.77 -4.39 -9.63
N ILE A 147 8.63 -3.27 -8.92
CA ILE A 147 7.80 -3.20 -7.71
C ILE A 147 6.36 -3.60 -8.02
N GLN A 148 5.81 -3.02 -9.08
CA GLN A 148 4.42 -3.27 -9.46
C GLN A 148 4.18 -4.72 -9.88
N THR A 149 5.12 -5.32 -10.61
CA THR A 149 5.04 -6.74 -10.98
C THR A 149 5.11 -7.64 -9.74
N GLY A 150 6.00 -7.33 -8.79
CA GLY A 150 6.09 -8.03 -7.51
C GLY A 150 4.80 -7.96 -6.70
N CYS A 151 4.25 -6.74 -6.50
CA CYS A 151 3.00 -6.52 -5.77
C CYS A 151 1.82 -7.24 -6.42
N LYS A 152 1.66 -7.18 -7.74
CA LYS A 152 0.60 -7.92 -8.46
C LYS A 152 0.74 -9.43 -8.27
N GLY A 153 1.96 -9.96 -8.32
CA GLY A 153 2.23 -11.37 -8.04
C GLY A 153 1.86 -11.76 -6.61
N ALA A 154 2.20 -10.94 -5.62
CA ALA A 154 1.86 -11.17 -4.22
C ALA A 154 0.34 -11.15 -3.98
N ILE A 155 -0.37 -10.16 -4.55
CA ILE A 155 -1.83 -10.06 -4.51
C ILE A 155 -2.46 -11.32 -5.12
N PHE A 156 -2.04 -11.71 -6.33
CA PHE A 156 -2.57 -12.90 -7.00
C PHE A 156 -2.37 -14.18 -6.19
N LEU A 157 -1.24 -14.34 -5.51
CA LEU A 157 -0.97 -15.49 -4.65
C LEU A 157 -1.82 -15.44 -3.37
N ALA A 158 -1.91 -14.28 -2.71
CA ALA A 158 -2.72 -14.07 -1.51
C ALA A 158 -4.21 -14.30 -1.77
N GLU A 159 -4.69 -13.88 -2.94
CA GLU A 159 -6.07 -14.10 -3.35
C GLU A 159 -6.38 -15.55 -3.68
N LYS A 160 -5.40 -16.44 -3.82
CA LYS A 160 -5.65 -17.86 -4.12
C LYS A 160 -5.53 -18.78 -2.91
N ILE A 161 -4.67 -18.43 -1.96
CA ILE A 161 -4.23 -19.32 -0.87
C ILE A 161 -4.44 -18.68 0.48
#